data_AF-A0A3S3TZZ8-F1
#
_entry.id   AF-A0A3S3TZZ8-F1
#
_cell.length_a   1.000
_cell.length_b   1.000
_cell.length_c   1.000
_cell.angle_alpha   90.00
_cell.angle_beta   90.00
_cell.angle_gamma   90.00
#
_symmetry.space_group_name_H-M   'P 1'
#
loop_
_entity.id
_entity.type
_entity.pdbx_description
1 polymer ?
#
loop_
_entity_poly.entity_id
_entity_poly.type
_entity_poly.pdbx_seq_one_letter_code
_entity_poly.pdbx_strand_id
1 'polypeptide(L)' 'MSTITRSAVVPPAVDWAAAPRHARWWAMEEGGEAFWYCVPQLAPMTGFWFCDQLPAPGFGYTGNWQYSLTERPGRPNE' A
#
# COMPACT_ATOMS: atom_id res chain seq x y z
N MET A 1 12.96 -9.63 -29.54
CA MET A 1 12.35 -10.33 -28.39
C MET A 1 12.76 -9.57 -27.14
N SER A 2 11.96 -8.61 -26.68
CA SER A 2 12.29 -7.80 -25.50
C SER A 2 11.75 -8.49 -24.26
N THR A 3 12.63 -9.12 -23.50
CA THR A 3 12.35 -9.60 -22.14
C THR A 3 12.20 -8.39 -21.23
N ILE A 4 10.97 -8.06 -20.87
CA ILE A 4 10.70 -7.16 -19.76
C ILE A 4 11.06 -7.94 -18.49
N THR A 5 12.28 -7.76 -18.01
CA THR A 5 12.65 -8.16 -16.65
C THR A 5 11.81 -7.31 -15.72
N ARG A 6 10.71 -7.88 -15.23
CA ARG A 6 9.91 -7.33 -14.15
C ARG A 6 10.85 -7.23 -12.96
N SER A 7 11.46 -6.06 -12.75
CA SER A 7 12.29 -5.80 -11.58
C SER A 7 11.45 -6.14 -10.37
N ALA A 8 11.79 -7.23 -9.70
CA ALA A 8 11.28 -7.54 -8.38
C ALA A 8 11.91 -6.49 -7.46
N VAL A 9 11.27 -5.33 -7.40
CA VAL A 9 11.49 -4.36 -6.33
C VAL A 9 11.25 -5.16 -5.06
N VAL A 10 12.31 -5.31 -4.25
CA VAL A 10 12.20 -5.90 -2.92
C VAL A 10 11.10 -5.09 -2.24
N PRO A 11 9.93 -5.70 -1.95
CA PRO A 11 8.89 -4.95 -1.30
C PRO A 11 9.47 -4.41 0.00
N PRO A 12 9.25 -3.13 0.33
CA PRO A 12 9.70 -2.57 1.59
C PRO A 12 9.31 -3.54 2.71
N ALA A 13 10.17 -3.64 3.72
CA ALA A 13 9.84 -4.37 4.95
C ALA A 13 8.78 -3.59 5.74
N VAL A 14 7.60 -3.43 5.13
CA VAL A 14 6.44 -2.76 5.67
C VAL A 14 5.93 -3.61 6.82
N ASP A 15 5.98 -3.07 8.03
CA ASP A 15 5.39 -3.74 9.18
C ASP A 15 3.87 -3.56 9.17
N TRP A 16 3.20 -4.55 8.59
CA TRP A 16 1.74 -4.60 8.53
C TRP A 16 1.06 -4.79 9.89
N ALA A 17 1.80 -5.04 10.98
CA ALA A 17 1.25 -5.03 12.33
C ALA A 17 0.88 -3.61 12.79
N ALA A 18 1.58 -2.59 12.28
CA ALA A 18 1.26 -1.18 12.52
C ALA A 18 0.11 -0.66 11.64
N ALA A 19 -0.29 -1.43 10.63
CA ALA A 19 -1.32 -1.01 9.68
C ALA A 19 -2.73 -1.10 10.29
N PRO A 20 -3.62 -0.12 10.01
CA PRO A 20 -5.04 -0.21 10.32
C PRO A 20 -5.67 -1.49 9.75
N ARG A 21 -6.71 -2.03 10.41
CA ARG A 21 -7.34 -3.30 9.96
C ARG A 21 -7.81 -3.28 8.50
N HIS A 22 -8.29 -2.13 8.05
CA HIS A 22 -8.83 -1.87 6.72
C HIS A 22 -7.76 -1.39 5.73
N ALA A 23 -6.51 -1.19 6.16
CA ALA A 23 -5.41 -0.87 5.25
C ALA A 23 -5.12 -2.06 4.33
N ARG A 24 -5.09 -1.78 3.02
CA ARG A 24 -4.81 -2.76 1.98
C ARG A 24 -3.54 -2.45 1.22
N TRP A 25 -3.18 -1.18 1.10
CA TRP A 25 -1.96 -0.78 0.43
C TRP A 25 -1.16 0.19 1.29
N TRP A 26 0.14 0.19 1.09
CA TRP A 26 1.10 1.16 1.62
C TRP A 26 1.83 1.77 0.43
N ALA A 27 1.99 3.08 0.39
CA ALA A 27 2.84 3.73 -0.60
C ALA A 27 3.47 5.01 -0.03
N MET A 28 4.58 5.42 -0.63
CA MET A 28 5.20 6.71 -0.45
C MET A 28 4.73 7.67 -1.54
N GLU A 29 4.47 8.90 -1.15
CA GLU A 29 4.22 10.03 -2.04
C GLU A 29 5.53 10.68 -2.48
N GLU A 30 5.47 11.59 -3.46
CA GLU A 30 6.63 12.34 -3.95
C GLU A 30 7.37 13.11 -2.85
N GLY A 31 6.63 13.58 -1.83
CA GLY A 31 7.19 14.29 -0.68
C GLY A 31 8.00 13.43 0.29
N GLY A 32 8.06 12.10 0.08
CA GLY A 32 8.70 11.16 1.02
C GLY A 32 7.84 10.80 2.23
N GLU A 33 6.58 11.23 2.24
CA GLU A 33 5.58 10.83 3.23
C GLU A 33 4.96 9.50 2.82
N ALA A 34 4.73 8.62 3.78
CA ALA A 34 4.09 7.34 3.54
C ALA A 34 2.65 7.32 4.05
N PHE A 35 1.79 6.59 3.34
CA PHE A 35 0.38 6.46 3.69
C PHE A 35 -0.12 5.02 3.55
N TRP A 36 -1.07 4.68 4.41
CA TRP A 36 -1.94 3.53 4.28
C TRP A 36 -3.15 3.91 3.43
N TYR A 37 -3.40 3.17 2.36
CA TYR A 37 -4.63 3.26 1.60
C TYR A 37 -5.53 2.10 1.99
N CYS A 38 -6.74 2.43 2.40
CA CYS A 38 -7.65 1.46 2.93
C CYS A 38 -8.64 0.95 1.89
N VAL A 39 -9.15 -0.26 2.10
CA VAL A 39 -10.31 -0.70 1.32
C VAL A 39 -11.48 0.25 1.57
N PRO A 40 -12.21 0.61 0.51
CA PRO A 40 -13.38 1.46 0.65
C PRO A 40 -14.41 0.74 1.51
N GLN A 41 -14.93 1.46 2.49
CA GLN A 41 -16.06 0.99 3.27
C GLN A 41 -17.30 1.19 2.41
N LEU A 42 -17.84 0.09 1.88
CA LEU A 42 -19.13 0.10 1.20
C LEU A 42 -20.22 0.27 2.26
N ALA A 43 -20.47 1.51 2.69
CA ALA A 43 -21.62 1.80 3.52
C ALA A 43 -22.88 1.54 2.66
N PRO A 44 -23.84 0.71 3.11
CA PRO A 44 -24.97 0.24 2.29
C PRO A 44 -25.88 1.32 1.68
N MET A 45 -25.66 2.60 1.95
CA MET A 45 -26.52 3.72 1.57
C MET A 45 -25.79 4.95 1.04
N THR A 46 -24.47 4.90 0.85
CA THR A 46 -23.74 6.04 0.27
C THR A 46 -23.28 5.69 -1.14
N GLY A 47 -23.81 6.37 -2.16
CA GLY A 47 -23.38 6.23 -3.56
C GLY A 47 -21.97 6.77 -3.86
N PHE A 48 -21.12 6.91 -2.83
CA PHE A 48 -19.75 7.41 -2.94
C PHE A 48 -18.77 6.35 -2.49
N TRP A 49 -17.69 6.22 -3.26
CA TRP A 49 -16.61 5.27 -3.02
C TRP A 49 -15.34 6.10 -2.74
N PHE A 50 -14.82 5.99 -1.52
CA PHE A 50 -13.56 6.64 -1.14
C PHE A 50 -12.69 5.65 -0.39
N CYS A 51 -11.38 5.72 -0.65
CA CYS A 51 -10.39 4.99 0.14
C CYS A 51 -9.87 5.94 1.20
N ASP A 52 -9.95 5.54 2.47
CA ASP A 52 -9.29 6.28 3.54
C ASP A 52 -7.78 6.28 3.32
N GLN A 53 -7.19 7.48 3.37
CA GLN A 53 -5.74 7.69 3.38
C GLN A 53 -5.31 8.05 4.80
N LEU A 54 -4.50 7.19 5.41
CA LEU A 54 -4.03 7.37 6.78
C LEU A 54 -2.50 7.50 6.81
N PRO A 55 -1.92 8.39 7.63
CA PRO A 55 -0.46 8.49 7.74
C PRO A 55 0.19 7.16 8.13
N ALA A 56 1.29 6.82 7.47
CA ALA A 56 2.07 5.61 7.74
C ALA A 56 3.54 5.95 8.02
N PRO A 57 4.26 5.11 8.78
CA PRO A 57 5.71 5.18 8.84
C PRO A 57 6.33 4.89 7.47
N GLY A 58 7.43 5.56 7.14
CA GLY A 58 8.18 5.33 5.90
C GLY A 58 8.95 3.99 5.86
N PHE A 59 9.05 3.28 6.99
CA PHE A 59 9.80 2.02 7.16
C PHE A 59 11.25 2.05 6.63
N GLY A 60 11.85 3.24 6.55
CA GLY A 60 13.18 3.43 5.97
C GLY A 60 13.26 3.15 4.46
N TYR A 61 12.14 3.22 3.73
CA TYR A 61 12.15 3.09 2.28
C TYR A 61 12.91 4.27 1.64
N THR A 62 13.94 3.95 0.87
CA THR A 62 14.76 4.95 0.14
C THR A 62 14.68 4.76 -1.38
N GLY A 63 13.70 3.98 -1.86
CA GLY A 63 13.48 3.73 -3.28
C GLY A 63 12.68 4.84 -3.97
N ASN A 64 12.49 4.70 -5.29
CA ASN A 64 11.61 5.62 -6.02
C ASN A 64 10.15 5.39 -5.58
N TRP A 65 9.49 6.46 -5.14
CA TRP A 65 8.11 6.48 -4.66
C TRP A 65 7.13 5.84 -5.64
N GLN A 66 7.37 5.94 -6.95
CA GLN A 66 6.54 5.32 -8.01
C GLN A 66 6.48 3.79 -7.91
N TYR A 67 7.47 3.17 -7.28
CA TYR A 67 7.54 1.72 -7.07
C TYR A 67 7.32 1.32 -5.60
N SER A 68 6.89 2.25 -4.75
CA SER A 68 6.68 1.99 -3.33
C SER A 68 5.36 1.25 -3.02
N LEU A 69 4.41 1.24 -3.97
CA LEU A 69 3.09 0.64 -3.81
C LEU A 69 3.21 -0.84 -3.42
N THR A 70 2.89 -1.12 -2.17
CA THR A 70 2.99 -2.44 -1.54
C THR A 70 1.62 -2.86 -1.05
N GLU A 71 1.13 -4.00 -1.55
CA GLU A 71 -0.15 -4.57 -1.11
C GLU A 71 0.05 -5.43 0.14
N ARG A 72 -0.91 -5.37 1.05
CA ARG A 72 -0.95 -6.20 2.25
C ARG A 72 -1.00 -7.67 1.84
N PRO A 73 -0.06 -8.51 2.32
CA PRO A 73 -0.13 -9.94 2.07
C PRO A 73 -1.50 -10.47 2.50
N GLY A 74 -2.22 -11.08 1.55
CA GLY A 74 -3.41 -11.85 1.90
C GLY A 74 -3.02 -12.98 2.83
N ARG A 75 -3.88 -13.34 3.79
CA ARG A 75 -3.73 -14.63 4.45
C ARG A 75 -3.73 -15.69 3.34
N PRO A 76 -2.73 -16.59 3.28
CA PRO A 76 -2.84 -17.73 2.39
C PRO A 76 -4.10 -18.50 2.80
N ASN A 77 -4.99 -18.68 1.83
CA ASN A 77 -6.33 -19.26 1.88
C ASN A 77 -6.61 -20.16 3.10
N GLU A 78 -7.68 -19.85 3.82
CA GLU A 78 -8.42 -20.82 4.65
C GLU A 78 -9.26 -21.74 3.77
#